data_AF-A0A6S6TUH2-F1
#
_entry.id   AF-A0A6S6TUH2-F1
#
_cell.length_a   1.000
_cell.length_b   1.000
_cell.length_c   1.000
_cell.angle_alpha   90.00
_cell.angle_beta   90.00
_cell.angle_gamma   90.00
#
_symmetry.space_group_name_H-M   'P 1'
#
loop_
_entity.id
_entity.type
_entity.pdbx_description
1 polymer ?
#
loop_
_entity_poly.entity_id
_entity_poly.type
_entity_poly.pdbx_seq_one_letter_code
_entity_poly.pdbx_strand_id
1 'polypeptide(L)'
;MQLSNEDKLRLNVLLAQPLQAVRINEGTMTVHALTEKGEAKVPLNPTTRDEQYLRWVRELLSTKITGSPGGYPVFLQRWTRMGHTRNNLEQMLLLGEPEAVVAVVHSADVSHEVGRRAWWAEPTAGNARRLLEKPEIAAGPLGKELANYLLEFLPFEEIPLDVVDTVRLCLQDKLISSKEREKLWNRAKRKNPFYVGFLFADAKNIPLALKPHPQF
;
A
#
# COMPACT_ATOMS: atom_id res chain seq x y z
N MET A 1 -26.77 -2.97 -17.29
CA MET A 1 -26.10 -2.60 -16.03
C MET A 1 -27.16 -2.06 -15.09
N GLN A 2 -27.46 -2.75 -13.99
CA GLN A 2 -28.41 -2.22 -13.00
C GLN A 2 -27.78 -2.25 -11.62
N LEU A 3 -26.87 -1.30 -11.37
CA LEU A 3 -26.74 -0.75 -10.03
C LEU A 3 -28.10 -0.21 -9.59
N SER A 4 -28.41 -0.28 -8.30
CA SER A 4 -29.57 0.41 -7.75
C SER A 4 -29.55 1.88 -8.17
N ASN A 5 -30.72 2.47 -8.47
CA ASN A 5 -30.81 3.89 -8.83
C ASN A 5 -30.22 4.79 -7.74
N GLU A 6 -30.41 4.41 -6.47
CA GLU A 6 -29.88 5.10 -5.30
C GLU A 6 -28.34 5.06 -5.27
N ASP A 7 -27.76 3.86 -5.42
CA ASP A 7 -26.30 3.69 -5.43
C ASP A 7 -25.67 4.38 -6.64
N LYS A 8 -26.31 4.28 -7.82
CA LYS A 8 -25.86 4.96 -9.03
C LYS A 8 -25.82 6.46 -8.81
N LEU A 9 -26.84 7.05 -8.17
CA LEU A 9 -26.84 8.47 -7.84
C LEU A 9 -25.71 8.82 -6.86
N ARG A 10 -25.59 8.08 -5.75
CA ARG A 10 -24.56 8.30 -4.72
C ARG A 10 -23.15 8.20 -5.28
N LEU A 11 -22.87 7.18 -6.09
CA LEU A 11 -21.56 6.98 -6.72
C LEU A 11 -21.26 8.09 -7.73
N ASN A 12 -22.23 8.54 -8.53
CA ASN A 12 -22.00 9.67 -9.44
C ASN A 12 -21.77 10.99 -8.70
N VAL A 13 -22.46 11.24 -7.58
CA VAL A 13 -22.21 12.40 -6.71
C VAL A 13 -20.81 12.33 -6.10
N LEU A 14 -20.37 11.14 -5.70
CA LEU A 14 -19.02 10.92 -5.20
C LEU A 14 -17.97 11.23 -6.28
N LEU A 15 -18.15 10.71 -7.49
CA LEU A 15 -17.22 10.87 -8.60
C LEU A 15 -17.19 12.28 -9.21
N ALA A 16 -18.15 13.13 -8.85
CA ALA A 16 -18.13 14.55 -9.22
C ALA A 16 -17.16 15.39 -8.36
N GLN A 17 -16.65 14.81 -7.26
CA GLN A 17 -15.71 15.46 -6.35
C GLN A 17 -14.25 15.21 -6.79
N PRO A 18 -13.29 16.06 -6.40
CA PRO A 18 -11.87 15.80 -6.62
C PRO A 18 -11.39 14.66 -5.71
N LEU A 19 -11.48 13.43 -6.22
CA LEU A 19 -11.05 12.23 -5.51
C LEU A 19 -9.53 12.04 -5.60
N GLN A 20 -8.92 11.57 -4.52
CA GLN A 20 -7.49 11.25 -4.43
C GLN A 20 -7.21 9.76 -4.51
N ALA A 21 -8.08 8.94 -3.90
CA ALA A 21 -8.01 7.47 -3.93
C ALA A 21 -9.40 6.88 -3.63
N VAL A 22 -9.65 5.66 -4.10
CA VAL A 22 -10.87 4.90 -3.85
C VAL A 22 -10.50 3.50 -3.38
N ARG A 23 -11.19 3.01 -2.36
CA ARG A 23 -11.07 1.65 -1.82
C ARG A 23 -12.45 1.05 -1.68
N ILE A 24 -12.60 -0.23 -2.01
CA ILE A 24 -13.87 -0.94 -1.87
C ILE A 24 -13.69 -1.99 -0.78
N ASN A 25 -14.52 -1.92 0.26
CA ASN A 25 -14.64 -3.00 1.23
C ASN A 25 -15.71 -3.98 0.73
N GLU A 26 -15.27 -5.13 0.21
CA GLU A 26 -16.17 -6.15 -0.32
C GLU A 26 -17.02 -6.80 0.77
N GLY A 27 -16.46 -7.00 1.98
CA GLY A 27 -17.16 -7.66 3.08
C GLY A 27 -18.28 -6.81 3.67
N THR A 28 -18.12 -5.48 3.70
CA THR A 28 -19.18 -4.55 4.16
C THR A 28 -19.94 -3.90 3.03
N MET A 29 -19.66 -4.26 1.77
CA MET A 29 -20.23 -3.65 0.57
C MET A 29 -20.19 -2.11 0.63
N THR A 30 -19.02 -1.53 0.91
CA THR A 30 -18.87 -0.07 1.10
C THR A 30 -17.75 0.49 0.23
N VAL A 31 -18.06 1.55 -0.51
CA VAL A 31 -17.06 2.33 -1.25
C VAL A 31 -16.56 3.46 -0.36
N HIS A 32 -15.25 3.49 -0.16
CA HIS A 32 -14.55 4.56 0.53
C HIS A 32 -13.80 5.39 -0.50
N ALA A 33 -13.82 6.71 -0.34
CA ALA A 33 -13.05 7.60 -1.17
C ALA A 33 -12.35 8.65 -0.33
N LEU A 34 -11.08 8.87 -0.65
CA LEU A 34 -10.27 9.92 -0.06
C LEU A 34 -10.43 11.19 -0.88
N THR A 35 -10.78 12.28 -0.22
CA THR A 35 -10.88 13.63 -0.80
C THR A 35 -10.00 14.59 -0.01
N GLU A 36 -9.78 15.80 -0.52
CA GLU A 36 -9.06 16.85 0.22
C GLU A 36 -9.71 17.21 1.56
N LYS A 37 -11.04 17.07 1.67
CA LYS A 37 -11.81 17.41 2.87
C LYS A 37 -11.92 16.25 3.87
N GLY A 38 -11.41 15.07 3.51
CA GLY A 38 -11.47 13.86 4.33
C GLY A 38 -12.04 12.65 3.60
N GLU A 39 -12.49 11.67 4.37
CA GLU A 39 -13.01 10.39 3.88
C GLU A 39 -14.52 10.45 3.62
N ALA A 40 -14.93 10.12 2.40
CA ALA A 40 -16.32 9.91 2.02
C ALA A 40 -16.62 8.40 1.97
N LYS A 41 -17.84 8.02 2.37
CA LYS A 41 -18.28 6.62 2.42
C LYS A 41 -19.63 6.48 1.74
N VAL A 42 -19.75 5.48 0.87
CA VAL A 42 -21.00 5.12 0.19
C VAL A 42 -21.30 3.64 0.48
N PRO A 43 -22.25 3.33 1.37
CA PRO A 43 -22.74 1.97 1.53
C PRO A 43 -23.52 1.57 0.28
N LEU A 44 -23.23 0.38 -0.24
CA LEU A 44 -23.88 -0.19 -1.41
C LEU A 44 -25.07 -1.05 -0.98
N ASN A 45 -26.12 -1.04 -1.79
CA ASN A 45 -27.32 -1.83 -1.64
C ASN A 45 -27.42 -2.79 -2.83
N PRO A 46 -26.71 -3.94 -2.79
CA PRO A 46 -26.67 -4.86 -3.91
C PRO A 46 -28.07 -5.40 -4.23
N THR A 47 -28.47 -5.27 -5.49
CA THR A 47 -29.72 -5.84 -6.03
C THR A 47 -29.52 -7.24 -6.60
N THR A 48 -28.26 -7.68 -6.70
CA THR A 48 -27.82 -8.96 -7.27
C THR A 48 -26.76 -9.59 -6.37
N ARG A 49 -26.14 -10.69 -6.81
CA ARG A 49 -24.95 -11.24 -6.14
C ARG A 49 -23.87 -10.18 -5.97
N ASP A 50 -23.24 -10.17 -4.80
CA ASP A 50 -22.24 -9.16 -4.41
C ASP A 50 -21.10 -9.06 -5.42
N GLU A 51 -20.50 -10.19 -5.84
CA GLU A 51 -19.43 -10.21 -6.85
C GLU A 51 -19.82 -9.52 -8.16
N GLN A 52 -21.05 -9.79 -8.64
CA GLN A 52 -21.57 -9.18 -9.86
C GLN A 52 -21.84 -7.69 -9.66
N TYR A 53 -22.34 -7.31 -8.49
CA TYR A 53 -22.63 -5.93 -8.17
C TYR A 53 -21.35 -5.09 -8.06
N LEU A 54 -20.34 -5.62 -7.36
CA LEU A 54 -19.02 -5.00 -7.23
C LEU A 54 -18.34 -4.85 -8.59
N ARG A 55 -18.46 -5.85 -9.47
CA ARG A 55 -17.99 -5.75 -10.85
C ARG A 55 -18.61 -4.55 -11.58
N TRP A 56 -19.92 -4.32 -11.43
CA TRP A 56 -20.56 -3.15 -12.04
C TRP A 56 -20.13 -1.82 -11.41
N VAL A 57 -19.86 -1.78 -10.10
CA VAL A 57 -19.30 -0.61 -9.42
C VAL A 57 -17.92 -0.28 -10.01
N ARG A 58 -17.06 -1.28 -10.16
CA ARG A 58 -15.71 -1.15 -10.75
C ARG A 58 -15.76 -0.72 -12.22
N GLU A 59 -16.68 -1.27 -13.00
CA GLU A 59 -16.95 -0.84 -14.37
C GLU A 59 -17.36 0.64 -14.43
N LEU A 60 -18.22 1.09 -13.52
CA LEU A 60 -18.64 2.49 -13.43
C LEU A 60 -17.47 3.42 -13.09
N LEU A 61 -16.66 3.06 -12.08
CA LEU A 61 -15.46 3.81 -11.71
C LEU A 61 -14.49 3.92 -12.90
N SER A 62 -14.13 2.79 -13.49
CA SER A 62 -13.21 2.73 -14.63
C SER A 62 -13.70 3.58 -15.82
N THR A 63 -14.99 3.51 -16.16
CA THR A 63 -15.58 4.29 -17.26
C THR A 63 -15.47 5.79 -17.01
N LYS A 64 -15.69 6.23 -15.77
CA LYS A 64 -15.62 7.65 -15.40
C LYS A 64 -14.20 8.20 -15.40
N ILE A 65 -13.23 7.41 -14.92
CA ILE A 65 -11.83 7.83 -14.79
C ILE A 65 -11.13 7.82 -16.15
N THR A 66 -11.39 6.79 -16.96
CA THR A 66 -10.64 6.56 -18.22
C THR A 66 -11.33 7.16 -19.44
N GLY A 67 -12.62 7.50 -19.34
CA GLY A 67 -13.42 7.99 -20.46
C GLY A 67 -13.61 6.97 -21.59
N SER A 68 -13.13 5.74 -21.44
CA SER A 68 -13.16 4.71 -22.47
C SER A 68 -14.33 3.73 -22.25
N PRO A 69 -15.17 3.47 -23.27
CA PRO A 69 -16.33 2.60 -23.16
C PRO A 69 -15.97 1.10 -23.02
N GLY A 70 -14.68 0.74 -23.00
CA GLY A 70 -14.21 -0.65 -22.98
C GLY A 70 -14.44 -1.41 -21.67
N GLY A 71 -14.75 -0.71 -20.58
CA GLY A 71 -15.10 -1.31 -19.29
C GLY A 71 -13.99 -2.13 -18.61
N TYR A 72 -14.22 -2.44 -17.34
CA TYR A 72 -13.46 -3.42 -16.57
C TYR A 72 -13.85 -4.85 -17.02
N PRO A 73 -12.94 -5.85 -17.04
CA PRO A 73 -11.53 -5.86 -16.63
C PRO A 73 -10.52 -5.67 -17.78
N VAL A 74 -11.00 -5.39 -19.01
CA VAL A 74 -10.14 -5.27 -20.21
C VAL A 74 -9.06 -4.20 -20.03
N PHE A 75 -9.31 -3.20 -19.18
CA PHE A 75 -8.37 -2.14 -18.84
C PHE A 75 -7.12 -2.64 -18.09
N LEU A 76 -7.25 -3.47 -17.05
CA LEU A 76 -6.11 -3.97 -16.26
C LEU A 76 -5.14 -4.82 -17.11
N GLN A 77 -5.67 -5.65 -18.01
CA GLN A 77 -4.87 -6.51 -18.88
C GLN A 77 -4.14 -5.76 -20.00
N ARG A 78 -4.72 -4.67 -20.52
CA ARG A 78 -4.05 -3.84 -21.54
C ARG A 78 -3.01 -2.90 -20.93
N TRP A 79 -3.24 -2.43 -19.71
CA TRP A 79 -2.34 -1.51 -19.01
C TRP A 79 -1.05 -2.13 -18.48
N THR A 80 -1.10 -3.39 -18.03
CA THR A 80 0.12 -4.13 -17.69
C THR A 80 1.01 -4.40 -18.91
N ARG A 81 0.48 -4.31 -20.14
CA ARG A 81 1.20 -4.56 -21.40
C ARG A 81 1.69 -3.30 -22.11
N MET A 82 0.95 -2.20 -22.06
CA MET A 82 1.39 -0.91 -22.60
C MET A 82 2.10 -0.15 -21.48
N GLY A 83 3.43 0.01 -21.57
CA GLY A 83 4.28 0.76 -20.64
C GLY A 83 3.99 2.27 -20.54
N HIS A 84 2.71 2.65 -20.42
CA HIS A 84 2.20 4.01 -20.19
C HIS A 84 2.13 4.33 -18.68
N THR A 85 2.94 3.64 -17.88
CA THR A 85 3.01 3.72 -16.41
C THR A 85 3.43 5.09 -15.89
N ARG A 86 4.02 5.95 -16.72
CA ARG A 86 4.63 7.21 -16.28
C ARG A 86 3.63 8.33 -15.95
N ASN A 87 2.42 8.34 -16.51
CA ASN A 87 1.57 9.54 -16.43
C ASN A 87 0.29 9.44 -15.59
N ASN A 88 -0.15 8.24 -15.15
CA ASN A 88 -1.50 8.09 -14.57
C ASN A 88 -1.56 7.32 -13.22
N LEU A 89 -0.50 7.31 -12.41
CA LEU A 89 -0.51 6.60 -11.10
C LEU A 89 -1.69 7.01 -10.20
N GLU A 90 -2.03 8.30 -10.18
CA GLU A 90 -3.16 8.81 -9.41
C GLU A 90 -4.51 8.25 -9.89
N GLN A 91 -4.69 8.10 -11.20
CA GLN A 91 -5.92 7.53 -11.76
C GLN A 91 -6.08 6.05 -11.41
N MET A 92 -4.97 5.31 -11.26
CA MET A 92 -5.01 3.92 -10.85
C MET A 92 -5.58 3.76 -9.44
N LEU A 93 -5.25 4.69 -8.53
CA LEU A 93 -5.78 4.69 -7.16
C LEU A 93 -7.28 5.00 -7.10
N LEU A 94 -7.88 5.53 -8.17
CA LEU A 94 -9.31 5.81 -8.24
C LEU A 94 -10.15 4.61 -8.70
N LEU A 95 -9.52 3.56 -9.23
CA LEU A 95 -10.23 2.40 -9.78
C LEU A 95 -10.96 1.57 -8.72
N GLY A 96 -10.55 1.67 -7.44
CA GLY A 96 -11.11 0.85 -6.36
C GLY A 96 -10.65 -0.61 -6.39
N GLU A 97 -9.54 -0.90 -7.09
CA GLU A 97 -8.99 -2.25 -7.24
C GLU A 97 -7.68 -2.41 -6.45
N PRO A 98 -7.53 -3.50 -5.67
CA PRO A 98 -6.29 -3.76 -4.95
C PRO A 98 -5.12 -3.97 -5.93
N GLU A 99 -5.31 -4.66 -7.06
CA GLU A 99 -4.25 -4.88 -8.04
C GLU A 99 -3.73 -3.57 -8.64
N ALA A 100 -4.58 -2.55 -8.77
CA ALA A 100 -4.17 -1.24 -9.24
C ALA A 100 -3.28 -0.53 -8.20
N VAL A 101 -3.61 -0.66 -6.90
CA VAL A 101 -2.80 -0.11 -5.81
C VAL A 101 -1.43 -0.80 -5.76
N VAL A 102 -1.41 -2.14 -5.82
CA VAL A 102 -0.17 -2.92 -5.87
C VAL A 102 0.71 -2.48 -7.04
N ALA A 103 0.13 -2.29 -8.23
CA ALA A 103 0.88 -1.82 -9.40
C ALA A 103 1.46 -0.41 -9.21
N VAL A 104 0.72 0.50 -8.57
CA VAL A 104 1.20 1.86 -8.24
C VAL A 104 2.39 1.77 -7.30
N VAL A 105 2.29 1.00 -6.23
CA VAL A 105 3.35 0.83 -5.22
C VAL A 105 4.63 0.24 -5.82
N HIS A 106 4.51 -0.66 -6.80
CA HIS A 106 5.66 -1.25 -7.50
C HIS A 106 6.27 -0.37 -8.59
N SER A 107 5.63 0.75 -8.95
CA SER A 107 6.16 1.65 -9.97
C SER A 107 7.47 2.31 -9.52
N ALA A 108 8.33 2.69 -10.47
CA ALA A 108 9.63 3.30 -10.15
C ALA A 108 9.45 4.69 -9.51
N ASP A 109 8.54 5.49 -10.06
CA ASP A 109 8.41 6.94 -9.84
C ASP A 109 7.24 7.29 -8.89
N VAL A 110 7.18 6.65 -7.72
CA VAL A 110 6.17 6.96 -6.70
C VAL A 110 6.61 8.15 -5.85
N SER A 111 5.87 9.27 -5.95
CA SER A 111 6.06 10.41 -5.06
C SER A 111 5.51 10.14 -3.66
N HIS A 112 5.94 10.93 -2.68
CA HIS A 112 5.46 10.80 -1.31
C HIS A 112 3.91 10.88 -1.19
N GLU A 113 3.27 11.80 -1.91
CA GLU A 113 1.81 11.97 -1.86
C GLU A 113 1.06 10.78 -2.48
N VAL A 114 1.55 10.24 -3.61
CA VAL A 114 0.98 9.05 -4.23
C VAL A 114 1.16 7.83 -3.32
N GLY A 115 2.33 7.70 -2.68
CA GLY A 115 2.59 6.67 -1.69
C GLY A 115 1.63 6.72 -0.51
N ARG A 116 1.33 7.92 0.01
CA ARG A 116 0.34 8.10 1.10
C ARG A 116 -1.06 7.68 0.68
N ARG A 117 -1.48 8.04 -0.53
CA ARG A 117 -2.80 7.67 -1.08
C ARG A 117 -2.91 6.17 -1.33
N ALA A 118 -1.85 5.54 -1.85
CA ALA A 118 -1.76 4.10 -2.04
C ALA A 118 -1.81 3.34 -0.71
N TRP A 119 -1.06 3.82 0.30
CA TRP A 119 -1.08 3.28 1.65
C TRP A 119 -2.47 3.35 2.28
N TRP A 120 -3.17 4.49 2.13
CA TRP A 120 -4.54 4.65 2.61
C TRP A 120 -5.52 3.68 1.92
N ALA A 121 -5.35 3.46 0.61
CA ALA A 121 -6.23 2.58 -0.16
C ALA A 121 -6.07 1.11 0.26
N GLU A 122 -4.84 0.64 0.45
CA GLU A 122 -4.55 -0.75 0.78
C GLU A 122 -3.34 -0.91 1.74
N PRO A 123 -3.57 -0.85 3.06
CA PRO A 123 -2.50 -0.94 4.06
C PRO A 123 -2.14 -2.40 4.34
N THR A 124 -1.24 -2.97 3.53
CA THR A 124 -0.72 -4.34 3.70
C THR A 124 0.77 -4.34 3.97
N ALA A 125 1.29 -5.40 4.63
CA ALA A 125 2.73 -5.52 4.90
C ALA A 125 3.57 -5.56 3.61
N GLY A 126 3.05 -6.17 2.54
CA GLY A 126 3.70 -6.17 1.23
C GLY A 126 3.80 -4.77 0.64
N ASN A 127 2.71 -4.00 0.66
CA ASN A 127 2.71 -2.62 0.16
C ASN A 127 3.61 -1.71 1.01
N ALA A 128 3.60 -1.87 2.34
CA ALA A 128 4.46 -1.11 3.24
C ALA A 128 5.96 -1.32 2.95
N ARG A 129 6.38 -2.59 2.76
CA ARG A 129 7.76 -2.91 2.40
C ARG A 129 8.19 -2.25 1.09
N ARG A 130 7.34 -2.35 0.07
CA ARG A 130 7.61 -1.75 -1.26
C ARG A 130 7.65 -0.22 -1.25
N LEU A 131 6.78 0.42 -0.48
CA LEU A 131 6.82 1.86 -0.28
C LEU A 131 8.09 2.31 0.46
N LEU A 132 8.54 1.56 1.48
CA LEU A 132 9.77 1.85 2.21
C LEU A 132 11.06 1.63 1.40
N GLU A 133 11.02 0.86 0.31
CA GLU A 133 12.16 0.78 -0.61
C GLU A 133 12.44 2.13 -1.31
N LYS A 134 11.47 3.04 -1.33
CA LYS A 134 11.59 4.34 -1.99
C LYS A 134 12.22 5.36 -1.03
N PRO A 135 13.36 5.98 -1.37
CA PRO A 135 14.06 6.89 -0.47
C PRO A 135 13.23 8.14 -0.14
N GLU A 136 12.44 8.66 -1.09
CA GLU A 136 11.56 9.82 -0.87
C GLU A 136 10.48 9.52 0.19
N ILE A 137 9.95 8.30 0.21
CA ILE A 137 8.94 7.87 1.18
C ILE A 137 9.58 7.55 2.54
N ALA A 138 10.71 6.84 2.53
CA ALA A 138 11.44 6.49 3.75
C ALA A 138 11.92 7.74 4.52
N ALA A 139 12.36 8.79 3.82
CA ALA A 139 12.75 10.06 4.43
C ALA A 139 11.56 10.92 4.87
N GLY A 140 10.37 10.66 4.32
CA GLY A 140 9.15 11.41 4.63
C GLY A 140 8.46 10.98 5.94
N PRO A 141 7.39 11.71 6.35
CA PRO A 141 6.59 11.35 7.52
C PRO A 141 5.96 9.96 7.41
N LEU A 142 5.62 9.52 6.19
CA LEU A 142 5.04 8.20 5.94
C LEU A 142 5.99 7.05 6.31
N GLY A 143 7.30 7.22 6.13
CA GLY A 143 8.27 6.16 6.40
C GLY A 143 8.20 5.64 7.83
N LYS A 144 8.04 6.54 8.82
CA LYS A 144 7.92 6.14 10.22
C LYS A 144 6.63 5.37 10.52
N GLU A 145 5.53 5.78 9.89
CA GLU A 145 4.25 5.08 10.00
C GLU A 145 4.34 3.66 9.44
N LEU A 146 4.92 3.51 8.24
CA LEU A 146 5.13 2.21 7.59
C LEU A 146 6.05 1.31 8.42
N ALA A 147 7.15 1.85 8.95
CA ALA A 147 8.06 1.09 9.79
C ALA A 147 7.37 0.60 11.08
N ASN A 148 6.60 1.45 11.75
CA ASN A 148 5.84 1.07 12.93
C ASN A 148 4.83 -0.04 12.63
N TYR A 149 4.07 0.12 11.54
CA TYR A 149 3.15 -0.91 11.06
C TYR A 149 3.89 -2.24 10.87
N LEU A 150 4.97 -2.25 10.10
CA LEU A 150 5.73 -3.47 9.85
C LEU A 150 6.27 -4.12 11.12
N LEU A 151 6.70 -3.34 12.12
CA LEU A 151 7.16 -3.88 13.40
C LEU A 151 6.05 -4.52 14.23
N GLU A 152 4.84 -4.00 14.16
CA GLU A 152 3.65 -4.55 14.80
C GLU A 152 3.26 -5.89 14.17
N PHE A 153 3.32 -5.99 12.85
CA PHE A 153 2.97 -7.21 12.10
C PHE A 153 4.10 -8.23 11.97
N LEU A 154 5.36 -7.84 12.21
CA LEU A 154 6.54 -8.72 12.11
C LEU A 154 6.45 -10.05 12.90
N PRO A 155 5.83 -10.12 14.10
CA PRO A 155 5.66 -11.38 14.81
C PRO A 155 4.83 -12.43 14.06
N PHE A 156 3.93 -11.98 13.17
CA PHE A 156 3.02 -12.82 12.39
C PHE A 156 3.58 -13.17 11.00
N GLU A 157 4.74 -12.64 10.64
CA GLU A 157 5.38 -12.93 9.36
C GLU A 157 5.97 -14.35 9.36
N GLU A 158 5.50 -15.17 8.43
CA GLU A 158 5.90 -16.57 8.30
C GLU A 158 7.01 -16.75 7.28
N ILE A 159 7.05 -15.89 6.25
CA ILE A 159 8.00 -15.99 5.15
C ILE A 159 9.36 -15.44 5.62
N PRO A 160 10.44 -16.26 5.64
CA PRO A 160 11.73 -15.81 6.15
C PRO A 160 12.32 -14.63 5.40
N LEU A 161 12.14 -14.56 4.07
CA LEU A 161 12.60 -13.44 3.25
C LEU A 161 11.90 -12.13 3.63
N ASP A 162 10.60 -12.21 3.94
CA ASP A 162 9.80 -11.06 4.32
C ASP A 162 10.22 -10.48 5.67
N VAL A 163 10.63 -11.36 6.60
CA VAL A 163 11.25 -10.96 7.87
C VAL A 163 12.58 -10.24 7.62
N VAL A 164 13.43 -10.78 6.74
CA VAL A 164 14.73 -10.16 6.38
C VAL A 164 14.51 -8.77 5.81
N ASP A 165 13.63 -8.64 4.81
CA ASP A 165 13.33 -7.37 4.15
C ASP A 165 12.74 -6.36 5.13
N THR A 166 11.79 -6.80 5.96
CA THR A 166 11.19 -5.92 6.98
C THR A 166 12.25 -5.37 7.94
N VAL A 167 13.11 -6.24 8.47
CA VAL A 167 14.18 -5.81 9.39
C VAL A 167 15.15 -4.87 8.67
N ARG A 168 15.54 -5.19 7.42
CA ARG A 168 16.42 -4.36 6.60
C ARG A 168 15.84 -2.96 6.39
N LEU A 169 14.57 -2.87 6.01
CA LEU A 169 13.87 -1.62 5.72
C LEU A 169 13.65 -0.77 6.98
N CYS A 170 13.23 -1.38 8.09
CA CYS A 170 13.01 -0.66 9.35
C CYS A 170 14.31 -0.11 9.96
N LEU A 171 15.47 -0.69 9.62
CA LEU A 171 16.77 -0.23 10.12
C LEU A 171 17.34 0.97 9.35
N GLN A 172 16.67 1.45 8.31
CA GLN A 172 17.09 2.61 7.55
C GLN A 172 16.98 3.91 8.37
N ASP A 173 18.00 4.75 8.28
CA ASP A 173 18.10 6.07 8.91
C ASP A 173 17.58 6.12 10.37
N LYS A 174 16.55 6.94 10.61
CA LYS A 174 15.94 7.21 11.92
C LYS A 174 14.49 6.74 11.98
N LEU A 175 14.13 5.73 11.17
CA LEU A 175 12.77 5.18 11.13
C LEU A 175 12.39 4.55 12.48
N ILE A 176 13.33 3.87 13.13
CA ILE A 176 13.12 3.24 14.44
C ILE A 176 14.03 3.85 15.51
N SER A 177 13.55 3.83 16.75
CA SER A 177 14.35 4.24 17.91
C SER A 177 15.44 3.24 18.26
N SER A 178 16.47 3.70 18.99
CA SER A 178 17.53 2.82 19.53
C SER A 178 16.96 1.71 20.41
N LYS A 179 15.92 2.01 21.20
CA LYS A 179 15.24 1.02 22.06
C LYS A 179 14.51 -0.05 21.25
N GLU A 180 13.85 0.32 20.16
CA GLU A 180 13.19 -0.65 19.25
C GLU A 180 14.22 -1.52 18.52
N ARG A 181 15.34 -0.91 18.12
CA ARG A 181 16.47 -1.62 17.51
C ARG A 181 17.05 -2.68 18.45
N GLU A 182 17.29 -2.36 19.73
CA GLU A 182 17.75 -3.33 20.72
C GLU A 182 16.74 -4.45 20.96
N LYS A 183 15.44 -4.14 20.98
CA LYS A 183 14.38 -5.15 21.09
C LYS A 183 14.39 -6.10 19.88
N LEU A 184 14.52 -5.58 18.67
CA LEU A 184 14.64 -6.38 17.45
C LEU A 184 15.87 -7.28 17.48
N TRP A 185 17.01 -6.75 17.92
CA TRP A 185 18.24 -7.53 18.06
C TRP A 185 18.10 -8.66 19.08
N ASN A 186 17.48 -8.40 20.23
CA ASN A 186 17.23 -9.45 21.22
C ASN A 186 16.28 -10.53 20.70
N ARG A 187 15.34 -10.19 19.80
CA ARG A 187 14.50 -11.17 19.10
C ARG A 187 15.31 -12.02 18.10
N ALA A 188 16.34 -11.44 17.48
CA ALA A 188 17.21 -12.15 16.53
C ALA A 188 17.89 -13.38 17.15
N LYS A 189 18.21 -13.34 18.45
CA LYS A 189 18.76 -14.49 19.20
C LYS A 189 17.91 -15.76 19.11
N ARG A 190 16.61 -15.63 18.84
CA ARG A 190 15.66 -16.75 18.74
C ARG A 190 15.30 -17.10 17.28
N LYS A 191 15.54 -16.20 16.32
CA LYS A 191 15.12 -16.35 14.91
C LYS A 191 16.23 -15.88 13.98
N ASN A 192 16.88 -16.83 13.29
CA ASN A 192 17.99 -16.59 12.36
C ASN A 192 17.73 -15.53 11.26
N PRO A 193 16.52 -15.44 10.64
CA PRO A 193 16.26 -14.45 9.59
C PRO A 193 16.48 -12.99 10.01
N PHE A 194 16.29 -12.68 11.30
CA PHE A 194 16.51 -11.32 11.80
C PHE A 194 17.97 -10.91 11.66
N TYR A 195 18.92 -11.80 11.98
CA TYR A 195 20.34 -11.51 11.83
C TYR A 195 20.72 -11.15 10.39
N VAL A 196 20.16 -11.88 9.43
CA VAL A 196 20.37 -11.63 8.01
C VAL A 196 19.85 -10.23 7.63
N GLY A 197 18.68 -9.83 8.14
CA GLY A 197 18.16 -8.47 7.96
C GLY A 197 19.08 -7.37 8.53
N PHE A 198 19.66 -7.59 9.72
CA PHE A 198 20.65 -6.67 10.31
C PHE A 198 21.92 -6.56 9.47
N LEU A 199 22.38 -7.68 8.88
CA LEU A 199 23.56 -7.69 8.02
C LEU A 199 23.34 -6.93 6.71
N PHE A 200 22.12 -7.01 6.13
CA PHE A 200 21.78 -6.29 4.91
C PHE A 200 21.49 -4.80 5.10
N ALA A 201 21.17 -4.36 6.31
CA ALA A 201 20.87 -2.95 6.59
C ALA A 201 22.15 -2.10 6.62
N ASP A 202 22.94 -2.26 7.68
CA ASP A 202 24.26 -1.65 7.83
C ASP A 202 24.98 -2.31 9.01
N ALA A 203 26.20 -2.80 8.77
CA ALA A 203 27.04 -3.41 9.80
C ALA A 203 27.33 -2.46 10.97
N LYS A 204 27.35 -1.13 10.73
CA LYS A 204 27.60 -0.12 11.78
C LYS A 204 26.43 0.02 12.76
N ASN A 205 25.23 -0.39 12.36
CA ASN A 205 24.02 -0.24 13.14
C ASN A 205 23.68 -1.47 13.99
N ILE A 206 24.54 -2.49 14.00
CA ILE A 206 24.36 -3.70 14.80
C ILE A 206 24.71 -3.38 16.27
N PRO A 207 23.78 -3.59 17.22
CA PRO A 207 24.03 -3.30 18.64
C PRO A 207 24.89 -4.41 19.26
N LEU A 208 26.18 -4.41 18.95
CA LEU A 208 27.18 -5.26 19.58
C LEU A 208 27.73 -4.56 20.83
N ALA A 209 27.67 -5.24 21.97
CA ALA A 209 28.26 -4.77 23.23
C ALA A 209 29.79 -5.05 23.33
N LEU A 210 30.40 -5.58 22.26
CA LEU A 210 31.80 -6.01 22.29
C LEU A 210 32.72 -4.83 22.00
N LYS A 211 33.73 -4.65 22.85
CA LYS A 211 34.88 -3.79 22.53
C LYS A 211 35.53 -4.34 21.25
N PRO A 212 35.93 -3.48 20.30
CA PRO A 212 36.69 -3.91 19.14
C PRO A 212 37.91 -4.72 19.61
N HIS A 213 38.20 -5.81 18.89
CA HIS A 213 39.37 -6.63 19.20
C HIS A 213 40.62 -5.74 19.08
N PRO A 214 41.55 -5.75 20.06
CA PRO A 214 42.67 -4.79 20.13
C PRO A 214 43.71 -4.90 18.99
N GLN A 215 43.45 -5.67 17.93
CA GLN A 215 44.37 -5.88 16.81
C GLN A 215 43.88 -5.31 15.46
N PHE A 216 42.76 -4.58 15.44
CA PHE A 216 42.32 -3.82 14.26
C PHE A 216 41.76 -2.46 14.67
#